data_AF-A0A401Z9C9-F1
#
_entry.id   AF-A0A401Z9C9-F1
#
_cell.length_a   1.000
_cell.length_b   1.000
_cell.length_c   1.000
_cell.angle_alpha   90.00
_cell.angle_beta   90.00
_cell.angle_gamma   90.00
#
_symmetry.space_group_name_H-M   'P 1'
#
loop_
_entity.id
_entity.type
_entity.pdbx_description
1 polymer ?
#
loop_
_entity_poly.entity_id
_entity_poly.type
_entity_poly.pdbx_seq_one_letter_code
_entity_poly.pdbx_strand_id
1 'polypeptide(L)'
;MMKRKEALVLLALVGLALILFLAAGRSTAAKRATTTPNVAPQAVSSPTWVDTQKKQGFRSQGQYIAAEAIIMARDLYGNQANEYYADAATMKAAYAYWQRTCRNTDGSLCPAAKSGDLQCVTFLTGVFASIDDELPYIGDANRFWNLYQSKDGWQEIAASAIRTTAPALGDLLVSSGGSVGHLAIIVDMKAPTMGHDGSITIAEANAPSAFEQLIWHANGQIDVWPGYHFQGLIRQQEIAPCLRQQATPTQQQWATLAMEVAVHYGTPEKYFLRQICQSGFQASDAHGHALISPSGGIGIAQLPASVARSIPRCVTNFIQNAQNCDQRVGSLPAGVGIDPTVPAQALPAAAYTMSMLYEHYHQNPLVQAAQGQDTLTAYTMALAAYNAGPSAVDSAVRTCKIAGWLACLDQQQADHHTRDYVRAVLGVKA
;
A
#
# COMPACT_ATOMS: atom_id res chain seq x y z
N MET A 1 -12.93 38.57 -27.93
CA MET A 1 -12.41 39.57 -26.97
C MET A 1 -13.46 39.79 -25.89
N MET A 2 -13.35 39.06 -24.78
CA MET A 2 -14.21 39.14 -23.60
C MET A 2 -13.31 39.40 -22.39
N LYS A 3 -13.77 40.28 -21.49
CA LYS A 3 -12.96 41.07 -20.55
C LYS A 3 -12.34 40.23 -19.42
N ARG A 4 -11.01 40.22 -19.34
CA ARG A 4 -10.17 39.66 -18.25
C ARG A 4 -10.28 40.38 -16.89
N LYS A 5 -11.22 41.33 -16.71
CA LYS A 5 -11.27 42.20 -15.51
C LYS A 5 -12.30 41.82 -14.46
N GLU A 6 -13.18 40.84 -14.70
CA GLU A 6 -14.21 40.44 -13.72
C GLU A 6 -13.84 39.18 -12.94
N ALA A 7 -12.87 38.39 -13.39
CA ALA A 7 -12.42 37.18 -12.68
C ALA A 7 -11.56 37.47 -11.43
N LEU A 8 -11.00 38.68 -11.29
CA LEU A 8 -10.15 39.04 -10.14
C LEU A 8 -10.94 39.52 -8.91
N VAL A 9 -12.19 39.96 -9.09
CA VAL A 9 -13.03 40.46 -7.98
C VAL A 9 -13.75 39.32 -7.27
N LEU A 10 -14.03 38.21 -7.96
CA LEU A 10 -14.67 37.03 -7.37
C LEU A 10 -13.71 36.24 -6.44
N LEU A 11 -12.40 36.24 -6.71
CA LEU A 11 -11.40 35.57 -5.85
C LEU A 11 -11.10 36.33 -4.56
N ALA A 12 -11.24 37.67 -4.55
CA ALA A 12 -11.04 38.48 -3.34
C ALA A 12 -12.23 38.39 -2.35
N LEU A 13 -13.44 38.11 -2.83
CA LEU A 13 -14.64 37.99 -1.98
C LEU A 13 -14.77 36.61 -1.32
N VAL A 14 -14.21 35.55 -1.90
CA VAL A 14 -14.15 34.22 -1.27
C VAL A 14 -13.05 34.16 -0.18
N GLY A 15 -11.98 34.94 -0.32
CA GLY A 15 -10.91 35.04 0.69
C GLY A 15 -11.29 35.80 1.96
N LEU A 16 -12.23 36.77 1.88
CA LEU A 16 -12.61 37.60 3.03
C LEU A 16 -13.75 37.00 3.87
N ALA A 17 -14.55 36.08 3.30
CA ALA A 17 -15.60 35.36 4.03
C ALA A 17 -15.05 34.29 5.01
N LEU A 18 -13.78 33.90 4.88
CA LEU A 18 -13.12 32.94 5.77
C LEU A 18 -12.54 33.58 7.04
N ILE A 19 -12.44 34.92 7.11
CA ILE A 19 -11.80 35.65 8.22
C ILE A 19 -12.84 36.23 9.21
N LEU A 20 -14.12 36.29 8.85
CA LEU A 20 -15.17 36.96 9.65
C LEU A 20 -16.09 36.04 10.48
N PHE A 21 -15.85 34.73 10.51
CA PHE A 21 -16.61 33.78 11.36
C PHE A 21 -15.89 33.38 12.67
N LEU A 22 -14.86 34.11 13.08
CA LEU A 22 -14.12 33.88 14.33
C LEU A 22 -14.64 34.67 15.55
N ALA A 23 -15.76 35.39 15.45
CA ALA A 23 -16.27 36.18 16.58
C ALA A 23 -17.80 36.26 16.64
N ALA A 24 -18.46 35.22 17.17
CA ALA A 24 -19.66 35.32 18.02
C ALA A 24 -20.32 33.94 18.17
N GLY A 25 -20.26 33.35 19.36
CA GLY A 25 -20.98 32.10 19.62
C GLY A 25 -20.66 31.42 20.95
N ARG A 26 -20.51 32.16 22.05
CA ARG A 26 -20.55 31.54 23.39
C ARG A 26 -22.01 31.26 23.74
N SER A 27 -22.49 30.06 23.40
CA SER A 27 -23.74 29.53 23.93
C SER A 27 -23.42 28.64 25.13
N THR A 28 -23.80 29.10 26.33
CA THR A 28 -23.68 28.36 27.59
C THR A 28 -24.88 27.42 27.74
N ALA A 29 -24.74 26.18 27.27
CA ALA A 29 -25.64 25.09 27.64
C ALA A 29 -24.84 24.03 28.41
N ALA A 30 -24.91 24.09 29.74
CA ALA A 30 -24.33 23.09 30.62
C ALA A 30 -25.15 21.80 30.57
N LYS A 31 -24.84 20.93 29.60
CA LYS A 31 -25.20 19.51 29.68
C LYS A 31 -24.27 18.86 30.69
N ARG A 32 -24.84 18.27 31.74
CA ARG A 32 -24.13 17.44 32.72
C ARG A 32 -23.60 16.20 32.00
N ALA A 33 -22.38 16.30 31.49
CA ALA A 33 -21.67 15.18 30.89
C ALA A 33 -21.23 14.26 32.03
N THR A 34 -21.68 13.01 31.99
CA THR A 34 -21.12 11.93 32.78
C THR A 34 -19.67 11.77 32.31
N THR A 35 -18.73 12.36 33.04
CA THR A 35 -17.28 12.24 32.75
C THR A 35 -16.84 10.84 33.12
N THR A 36 -16.94 9.90 32.19
CA THR A 36 -15.97 8.81 32.15
C THR A 36 -14.60 9.47 32.05
N PRO A 37 -13.65 9.18 32.96
CA PRO A 37 -12.31 9.76 32.88
C PRO A 37 -11.66 9.25 31.59
N ASN A 38 -11.51 10.14 30.60
CA ASN A 38 -10.68 9.86 29.44
C ASN A 38 -9.25 9.68 29.95
N VAL A 39 -8.78 8.43 29.97
CA VAL A 39 -7.38 8.13 30.24
C VAL A 39 -6.62 8.55 28.99
N ALA A 40 -5.66 9.46 29.16
CA ALA A 40 -4.80 9.84 28.04
C ALA A 40 -4.04 8.60 27.54
N PRO A 41 -3.92 8.41 26.22
CA PRO A 41 -3.02 7.41 25.63
C PRO A 41 -1.63 7.46 26.24
N GLN A 42 -1.03 6.28 26.34
CA GLN A 42 0.29 6.12 26.93
C GLN A 42 1.32 5.87 25.83
N ALA A 43 2.42 6.61 25.88
CA ALA A 43 3.58 6.33 25.06
C ALA A 43 4.10 4.92 25.39
N VAL A 44 4.42 4.14 24.36
CA VAL A 44 4.94 2.77 24.52
C VAL A 44 6.22 2.57 23.73
N SER A 45 7.04 1.61 24.15
CA SER A 45 8.15 1.12 23.33
C SER A 45 7.61 0.49 22.05
N SER A 46 8.40 0.52 20.97
CA SER A 46 8.00 -0.09 19.69
C SER A 46 7.53 -1.54 19.86
N PRO A 47 6.54 -1.98 19.07
CA PRO A 47 6.08 -3.37 19.09
C PRO A 47 7.25 -4.35 18.84
N THR A 48 7.33 -5.39 19.65
CA THR A 48 8.43 -6.40 19.60
C THR A 48 8.14 -7.55 18.65
N TRP A 49 6.92 -7.64 18.11
CA TRP A 49 6.49 -8.78 17.28
C TRP A 49 7.06 -8.75 15.85
N VAL A 50 7.70 -7.64 15.46
CA VAL A 50 8.38 -7.53 14.16
C VAL A 50 9.89 -7.58 14.36
N ASP A 51 10.51 -8.71 13.97
CA ASP A 51 11.88 -8.67 13.46
C ASP A 51 11.81 -7.91 12.13
N THR A 52 11.91 -6.56 12.18
CA THR A 52 11.70 -5.67 11.03
C THR A 52 12.65 -5.94 9.86
N GLN A 53 13.69 -6.74 10.07
CA GLN A 53 14.60 -7.18 9.01
C GLN A 53 14.11 -8.41 8.26
N LYS A 54 13.15 -9.17 8.81
CA LYS A 54 12.55 -10.35 8.19
C LYS A 54 11.09 -10.06 7.88
N LYS A 55 10.84 -9.40 6.74
CA LYS A 55 9.51 -9.30 6.10
C LYS A 55 8.89 -10.69 5.81
N GLN A 56 9.68 -11.75 5.95
CA GLN A 56 9.29 -13.16 5.89
C GLN A 56 8.31 -13.51 7.03
N GLY A 57 7.05 -13.79 6.68
CA GLY A 57 6.03 -14.28 7.62
C GLY A 57 4.77 -13.41 7.73
N PHE A 58 4.76 -12.25 7.08
CA PHE A 58 3.54 -11.49 6.87
C PHE A 58 2.59 -12.27 5.95
N ARG A 59 1.30 -12.21 6.29
CA ARG A 59 0.19 -12.95 5.66
C ARG A 59 -0.88 -12.03 5.10
N SER A 60 -0.70 -10.71 5.22
CA SER A 60 -1.63 -9.72 4.69
C SER A 60 -0.96 -8.37 4.45
N GLN A 61 -1.53 -7.59 3.52
CA GLN A 61 -1.18 -6.20 3.27
C GLN A 61 -1.18 -5.37 4.55
N GLY A 62 -2.16 -5.60 5.41
CA GLY A 62 -2.27 -4.92 6.70
C GLY A 62 -1.03 -5.13 7.59
N GLN A 63 -0.47 -6.33 7.61
CA GLN A 63 0.80 -6.59 8.32
C GLN A 63 1.98 -5.87 7.67
N TYR A 64 1.98 -5.75 6.35
CA TYR A 64 3.03 -5.03 5.63
C TYR A 64 2.98 -3.52 5.87
N ILE A 65 1.78 -2.92 5.79
CA ILE A 65 1.51 -1.52 6.17
C ILE A 65 1.94 -1.28 7.62
N ALA A 66 1.54 -2.14 8.55
CA ALA A 66 1.90 -2.00 9.95
C ALA A 66 3.41 -2.09 10.18
N ALA A 67 4.10 -3.01 9.51
CA ALA A 67 5.55 -3.14 9.63
C ALA A 67 6.28 -1.92 9.09
N GLU A 68 5.86 -1.40 7.93
CA GLU A 68 6.45 -0.18 7.37
C GLU A 68 6.14 1.05 8.24
N ALA A 69 4.94 1.14 8.81
CA ALA A 69 4.60 2.17 9.78
C ALA A 69 5.50 2.11 11.03
N ILE A 70 5.81 0.91 11.54
CA ILE A 70 6.77 0.74 12.66
C ILE A 70 8.16 1.21 12.25
N ILE A 71 8.65 0.83 11.08
CA ILE A 71 9.97 1.20 10.59
C ILE A 71 10.08 2.73 10.49
N MET A 72 9.11 3.36 9.82
CA MET A 72 9.09 4.81 9.63
C MET A 72 8.92 5.56 10.96
N ALA A 73 8.02 5.12 11.84
CA ALA A 73 7.79 5.74 13.14
C ALA A 73 9.00 5.68 14.08
N ARG A 74 9.85 4.64 13.97
CA ARG A 74 11.10 4.54 14.74
C ARG A 74 12.14 5.59 14.38
N ASP A 75 12.08 6.12 13.16
CA ASP A 75 12.99 7.17 12.69
C ASP A 75 12.42 8.58 12.89
N LEU A 76 11.22 8.69 13.48
CA LEU A 76 10.67 9.95 13.94
C LEU A 76 11.25 10.34 15.30
N TYR A 77 11.53 11.63 15.46
CA TYR A 77 12.01 12.22 16.71
C TYR A 77 11.39 13.60 16.95
N GLY A 78 11.85 14.30 17.99
CA GLY A 78 11.32 15.60 18.40
C GLY A 78 10.15 15.48 19.38
N ASN A 79 9.70 16.61 19.91
CA ASN A 79 8.68 16.67 20.98
C ASN A 79 7.29 16.17 20.54
N GLN A 80 7.05 16.04 19.23
CA GLN A 80 5.77 15.61 18.68
C GLN A 80 5.93 14.47 17.65
N ALA A 81 7.06 13.75 17.69
CA ALA A 81 7.39 12.73 16.69
C ALA A 81 7.15 13.23 15.24
N ASN A 82 7.60 14.46 14.97
CA ASN A 82 7.34 15.17 13.72
C ASN A 82 8.63 15.63 13.02
N GLU A 83 9.79 15.27 13.59
CA GLU A 83 11.10 15.43 12.98
C GLU A 83 11.60 14.09 12.44
N TYR A 84 12.37 14.13 11.37
CA TYR A 84 12.99 12.98 10.72
C TYR A 84 14.26 13.40 9.96
N TYR A 85 15.14 12.43 9.68
CA TYR A 85 16.30 12.62 8.82
C TYR A 85 15.94 12.24 7.38
N ALA A 86 16.03 13.20 6.45
CA ALA A 86 15.64 12.97 5.05
C ALA A 86 16.52 11.95 4.32
N ASP A 87 17.74 11.71 4.80
CA ASP A 87 18.70 10.75 4.27
C ASP A 87 18.62 9.37 4.93
N ALA A 88 17.80 9.20 5.98
CA ALA A 88 17.54 7.89 6.57
C ALA A 88 17.00 6.94 5.50
N ALA A 89 17.54 5.72 5.46
CA ALA A 89 17.22 4.74 4.42
C ALA A 89 15.72 4.41 4.34
N THR A 90 15.06 4.38 5.51
CA THR A 90 13.63 4.16 5.73
C THR A 90 12.76 5.33 5.27
N MET A 91 13.28 6.55 5.30
CA MET A 91 12.57 7.77 4.92
C MET A 91 12.72 8.10 3.43
N LYS A 92 13.67 7.48 2.71
CA LYS A 92 13.96 7.83 1.31
C LYS A 92 12.75 7.73 0.39
N ALA A 93 11.99 6.63 0.47
CA ALA A 93 10.82 6.43 -0.39
C ALA A 93 9.71 7.44 -0.07
N ALA A 94 9.38 7.61 1.21
CA ALA A 94 8.45 8.64 1.68
C ALA A 94 8.88 10.06 1.26
N TYR A 95 10.15 10.41 1.44
CA TYR A 95 10.70 11.71 1.08
C TYR A 95 10.65 11.96 -0.43
N ALA A 96 11.05 10.99 -1.24
CA ALA A 96 10.96 11.07 -2.69
C ALA A 96 9.51 11.25 -3.15
N TYR A 97 8.56 10.56 -2.50
CA TYR A 97 7.14 10.76 -2.75
C TYR A 97 6.69 12.19 -2.41
N TRP A 98 7.03 12.71 -1.22
CA TRP A 98 6.65 14.08 -0.83
C TRP A 98 7.29 15.15 -1.71
N GLN A 99 8.50 14.94 -2.23
CA GLN A 99 9.12 15.85 -3.20
C GLN A 99 8.32 15.93 -4.51
N ARG A 100 7.57 14.88 -4.87
CA ARG A 100 6.70 14.87 -6.04
C ARG A 100 5.33 15.44 -5.73
N THR A 101 4.73 15.07 -4.60
CA THR A 101 3.31 15.30 -4.32
C THR A 101 3.03 16.49 -3.39
N CYS A 102 4.01 16.89 -2.58
CA CYS A 102 3.89 17.95 -1.60
C CYS A 102 5.05 18.93 -1.71
N ARG A 103 5.17 19.60 -2.87
CA ARG A 103 6.24 20.55 -3.20
C ARG A 103 5.72 21.98 -3.36
N ASN A 104 6.43 22.94 -2.79
CA ASN A 104 6.22 24.36 -3.06
C ASN A 104 6.78 24.75 -4.44
N THR A 105 6.46 25.97 -4.88
CA THR A 105 6.95 26.51 -6.16
C THR A 105 8.46 26.65 -6.22
N ASP A 106 9.13 26.84 -5.08
CA ASP A 106 10.59 26.96 -4.94
C ASP A 106 11.31 25.59 -4.89
N GLY A 107 10.57 24.49 -4.95
CA GLY A 107 11.13 23.14 -4.88
C GLY A 107 11.24 22.56 -3.47
N SER A 108 11.00 23.35 -2.42
CA SER A 108 10.97 22.86 -1.04
C SER A 108 9.74 21.99 -0.76
N LEU A 109 9.81 21.17 0.29
CA LEU A 109 8.63 20.44 0.77
C LEU A 109 7.58 21.41 1.33
N CYS A 110 6.31 21.07 1.12
CA CYS A 110 5.18 21.73 1.77
C CYS A 110 5.33 21.67 3.30
N PRO A 111 4.71 22.59 4.07
CA PRO A 111 4.83 22.61 5.52
C PRO A 111 4.51 21.25 6.17
N ALA A 112 3.47 20.58 5.70
CA ALA A 112 3.01 19.33 6.28
C ALA A 112 3.95 18.12 6.09
N ALA A 113 4.95 18.22 5.23
CA ALA A 113 5.96 17.19 4.97
C ALA A 113 7.35 17.58 5.50
N LYS A 114 7.52 18.80 6.02
CA LYS A 114 8.81 19.29 6.48
C LYS A 114 9.15 18.66 7.82
N SER A 115 10.41 18.25 8.01
CA SER A 115 10.92 17.81 9.32
C SER A 115 10.75 18.94 10.35
N GLY A 116 10.13 18.61 11.48
CA GLY A 116 9.68 19.56 12.51
C GLY A 116 8.22 19.99 12.40
N ASP A 117 7.58 19.70 11.26
CA ASP A 117 6.17 20.03 10.96
C ASP A 117 5.42 18.83 10.33
N LEU A 118 6.01 17.61 10.33
CA LEU A 118 5.42 16.43 9.69
C LEU A 118 4.04 16.12 10.27
N GLN A 119 3.00 16.15 9.44
CA GLN A 119 1.62 15.91 9.85
C GLN A 119 1.23 14.43 9.74
N CYS A 120 0.21 14.01 10.51
CA CYS A 120 -0.26 12.63 10.57
C CYS A 120 -0.67 12.06 9.19
N VAL A 121 -1.43 12.83 8.39
CA VAL A 121 -1.78 12.44 7.02
C VAL A 121 -0.53 12.24 6.16
N THR A 122 0.46 13.12 6.28
CA THR A 122 1.70 13.04 5.51
C THR A 122 2.52 11.81 5.91
N PHE A 123 2.58 11.49 7.20
CA PHE A 123 3.18 10.24 7.68
C PHE A 123 2.51 9.02 7.05
N LEU A 124 1.17 8.93 7.07
CA LEU A 124 0.43 7.87 6.39
C LEU A 124 0.80 7.78 4.90
N THR A 125 0.81 8.90 4.17
CA THR A 125 1.19 8.87 2.75
C THR A 125 2.63 8.41 2.53
N GLY A 126 3.53 8.71 3.47
CA GLY A 126 4.90 8.21 3.45
C GLY A 126 4.96 6.70 3.61
N VAL A 127 4.25 6.13 4.59
CA VAL A 127 4.16 4.68 4.80
C VAL A 127 3.63 3.97 3.55
N PHE A 128 2.54 4.47 2.97
CA PHE A 128 1.92 3.88 1.78
C PHE A 128 2.81 4.03 0.53
N ALA A 129 3.54 5.15 0.40
CA ALA A 129 4.51 5.33 -0.67
C ALA A 129 5.72 4.39 -0.53
N SER A 130 6.18 4.11 0.69
CA SER A 130 7.28 3.19 0.94
C SER A 130 6.98 1.73 0.57
N ILE A 131 5.70 1.38 0.41
CA ILE A 131 5.25 0.07 -0.07
C ILE A 131 4.67 0.12 -1.50
N ASP A 132 4.92 1.19 -2.24
CA ASP A 132 4.42 1.42 -3.61
C ASP A 132 2.89 1.32 -3.76
N ASP A 133 2.15 1.72 -2.73
CA ASP A 133 0.68 1.67 -2.73
C ASP A 133 0.06 2.99 -2.30
N GLU A 134 0.28 4.03 -3.09
CA GLU A 134 -0.17 5.38 -2.77
C GLU A 134 -1.67 5.46 -2.43
N LEU A 135 -1.99 6.22 -1.38
CA LEU A 135 -3.36 6.47 -0.94
C LEU A 135 -4.17 7.15 -2.06
N PRO A 136 -5.41 6.71 -2.36
CA PRO A 136 -6.22 7.29 -3.42
C PRO A 136 -6.64 8.74 -3.15
N TYR A 137 -6.65 9.17 -1.88
CA TYR A 137 -6.98 10.52 -1.47
C TYR A 137 -6.08 10.99 -0.34
N ILE A 138 -5.72 12.27 -0.41
CA ILE A 138 -4.92 12.95 0.60
C ILE A 138 -5.66 14.24 0.93
N GLY A 139 -5.83 14.53 2.21
CA GLY A 139 -6.55 15.71 2.67
C GLY A 139 -6.58 15.80 4.19
N ASP A 140 -7.34 16.76 4.71
CA ASP A 140 -7.57 16.94 6.14
C ASP A 140 -8.16 15.67 6.77
N ALA A 141 -7.68 15.29 7.97
CA ALA A 141 -8.10 14.05 8.62
C ALA A 141 -9.60 14.05 8.98
N ASN A 142 -10.22 15.22 9.24
CA ASN A 142 -11.67 15.31 9.42
C ASN A 142 -12.49 14.94 8.18
N ARG A 143 -11.89 15.04 6.98
CA ARG A 143 -12.54 14.66 5.71
C ARG A 143 -12.26 13.23 5.31
N PHE A 144 -11.25 12.60 5.90
CA PHE A 144 -10.71 11.33 5.47
C PHE A 144 -11.78 10.22 5.49
N TRP A 145 -12.59 10.16 6.54
CA TRP A 145 -13.72 9.23 6.63
C TRP A 145 -14.68 9.31 5.43
N ASN A 146 -15.10 10.53 5.08
CA ASN A 146 -16.04 10.75 3.98
C ASN A 146 -15.40 10.52 2.60
N LEU A 147 -14.10 10.80 2.46
CA LEU A 147 -13.36 10.60 1.21
C LEU A 147 -13.18 9.12 0.85
N TYR A 148 -13.15 8.26 1.87
CA TYR A 148 -13.05 6.81 1.70
C TYR A 148 -14.41 6.12 1.68
N GLN A 149 -15.49 6.88 1.80
CA GLN A 149 -16.83 6.31 1.79
C GLN A 149 -17.11 5.58 0.46
N SER A 150 -17.40 4.28 0.53
CA SER A 150 -17.65 3.39 -0.60
C SER A 150 -16.49 3.37 -1.61
N LYS A 151 -15.25 3.58 -1.14
CA LYS A 151 -14.10 3.60 -2.02
C LYS A 151 -13.69 2.17 -2.39
N ASP A 152 -13.69 1.89 -3.69
CA ASP A 152 -13.18 0.65 -4.24
C ASP A 152 -11.82 0.24 -3.66
N GLY A 153 -11.75 -0.97 -3.10
CA GLY A 153 -10.54 -1.51 -2.48
C GLY A 153 -10.35 -1.11 -1.01
N TRP A 154 -11.35 -0.48 -0.39
CA TRP A 154 -11.32 -0.03 0.99
C TRP A 154 -12.61 -0.42 1.69
N GLN A 155 -12.51 -0.70 2.98
CA GLN A 155 -13.62 -0.99 3.87
C GLN A 155 -13.61 -0.04 5.05
N GLU A 156 -14.74 0.61 5.26
CA GLU A 156 -15.00 1.44 6.42
C GLU A 156 -15.65 0.59 7.52
N ILE A 157 -15.03 0.61 8.69
CA ILE A 157 -15.53 -0.08 9.88
C ILE A 157 -15.91 1.01 10.87
N ALA A 158 -17.18 1.41 10.86
CA ALA A 158 -17.69 2.46 11.74
C ALA A 158 -17.41 2.13 13.21
N ALA A 159 -17.23 3.14 14.06
CA ALA A 159 -16.98 2.94 15.49
C ALA A 159 -18.02 2.01 16.18
N SER A 160 -19.29 2.08 15.74
CA SER A 160 -20.36 1.20 16.23
C SER A 160 -20.20 -0.27 15.82
N ALA A 161 -19.44 -0.56 14.76
CA ALA A 161 -19.23 -1.89 14.21
C ALA A 161 -17.99 -2.62 14.80
N ILE A 162 -17.17 -1.95 15.63
CA ILE A 162 -15.95 -2.55 16.20
C ILE A 162 -16.23 -3.80 17.04
N ARG A 163 -17.42 -3.90 17.64
CA ARG A 163 -17.84 -5.11 18.37
C ARG A 163 -17.96 -6.35 17.49
N THR A 164 -18.34 -6.15 16.23
CA THR A 164 -18.59 -7.24 15.26
C THR A 164 -17.46 -7.40 14.26
N THR A 165 -16.60 -6.39 14.16
CA THR A 165 -15.46 -6.38 13.25
C THR A 165 -14.26 -5.84 14.01
N ALA A 166 -13.43 -6.76 14.50
CA ALA A 166 -12.22 -6.40 15.22
C ALA A 166 -11.29 -5.54 14.34
N PRO A 167 -10.55 -4.58 14.95
CA PRO A 167 -9.39 -3.96 14.33
C PRO A 167 -8.41 -5.03 13.80
N ALA A 168 -7.63 -4.66 12.80
CA ALA A 168 -6.56 -5.46 12.22
C ALA A 168 -5.32 -4.60 11.99
N LEU A 169 -4.16 -5.25 11.85
CA LEU A 169 -2.91 -4.56 11.57
C LEU A 169 -3.03 -3.82 10.23
N GLY A 170 -2.48 -2.61 10.18
CA GLY A 170 -2.51 -1.75 8.99
C GLY A 170 -3.83 -0.99 8.79
N ASP A 171 -4.84 -1.23 9.63
CA ASP A 171 -6.05 -0.39 9.63
C ASP A 171 -5.66 1.07 9.93
N LEU A 172 -6.27 1.99 9.18
CA LEU A 172 -6.17 3.42 9.44
C LEU A 172 -7.19 3.78 10.51
N LEU A 173 -6.72 4.17 11.70
CA LEU A 173 -7.56 4.69 12.76
C LEU A 173 -7.93 6.15 12.43
N VAL A 174 -9.23 6.44 12.35
CA VAL A 174 -9.73 7.77 12.02
C VAL A 174 -10.39 8.42 13.22
N SER A 175 -9.88 9.59 13.58
CA SER A 175 -10.45 10.43 14.65
C SER A 175 -10.82 11.80 14.12
N SER A 176 -12.00 12.28 14.52
CA SER A 176 -12.43 13.67 14.29
C SER A 176 -12.24 14.51 15.54
N GLY A 177 -12.27 15.82 15.40
CA GLY A 177 -12.02 16.75 16.49
C GLY A 177 -10.76 17.58 16.22
N GLY A 178 -10.35 18.37 17.21
CA GLY A 178 -9.33 19.40 16.98
C GLY A 178 -9.69 20.33 15.81
N SER A 179 -8.69 20.96 15.19
CA SER A 179 -8.88 21.78 13.98
C SER A 179 -8.90 20.94 12.70
N VAL A 180 -8.22 19.79 12.68
CA VAL A 180 -7.93 19.02 11.46
C VAL A 180 -8.15 17.51 11.59
N GLY A 181 -8.65 17.00 12.73
CA GLY A 181 -8.78 15.56 12.97
C GLY A 181 -7.43 14.89 13.18
N HIS A 182 -7.42 13.56 13.26
CA HIS A 182 -6.19 12.79 13.40
C HIS A 182 -6.29 11.40 12.76
N LEU A 183 -5.16 10.91 12.23
CA LEU A 183 -5.02 9.60 11.61
C LEU A 183 -3.81 8.87 12.18
N ALA A 184 -3.94 7.57 12.35
CA ALA A 184 -2.84 6.71 12.75
C ALA A 184 -2.97 5.32 12.11
N ILE A 185 -1.90 4.53 12.14
CA ILE A 185 -1.90 3.15 11.62
C ILE A 185 -1.86 2.19 12.80
N ILE A 186 -2.74 1.19 12.83
CA ILE A 186 -2.70 0.16 13.87
C ILE A 186 -1.51 -0.79 13.61
N VAL A 187 -0.61 -0.89 14.59
CA VAL A 187 0.63 -1.67 14.50
C VAL A 187 0.76 -2.75 15.57
N ASP A 188 -0.15 -2.82 16.54
CA ASP A 188 -0.31 -3.97 17.43
C ASP A 188 -1.72 -3.96 18.03
N MET A 189 -2.20 -5.10 18.51
CA MET A 189 -3.46 -5.16 19.24
C MET A 189 -3.61 -6.40 20.10
N LYS A 190 -4.36 -6.22 21.17
CA LYS A 190 -4.89 -7.30 22.01
C LYS A 190 -6.40 -7.14 22.09
N ALA A 191 -7.13 -8.13 21.59
CA ALA A 191 -8.59 -8.10 21.67
C ALA A 191 -9.09 -8.10 23.12
N PRO A 192 -10.20 -7.40 23.42
CA PRO A 192 -10.84 -7.49 24.71
C PRO A 192 -11.29 -8.92 24.97
N THR A 193 -11.29 -9.31 26.24
CA THR A 193 -11.83 -10.60 26.69
C THR A 193 -12.96 -10.36 27.68
N MET A 194 -13.65 -11.42 28.11
CA MET A 194 -14.75 -11.28 29.05
C MET A 194 -14.27 -10.61 30.35
N GLY A 195 -14.75 -9.40 30.62
CA GLY A 195 -14.41 -8.63 31.81
C GLY A 195 -13.07 -7.88 31.76
N HIS A 196 -12.35 -7.91 30.62
CA HIS A 196 -11.09 -7.20 30.47
C HIS A 196 -11.01 -6.45 29.16
N ASP A 197 -10.66 -5.17 29.25
CA ASP A 197 -10.36 -4.36 28.08
C ASP A 197 -9.11 -4.89 27.37
N GLY A 198 -9.11 -4.69 26.05
CA GLY A 198 -7.99 -4.90 25.17
C GLY A 198 -7.13 -3.65 25.01
N SER A 199 -6.21 -3.70 24.06
CA SER A 199 -5.36 -2.57 23.70
C SER A 199 -5.11 -2.52 22.20
N ILE A 200 -4.84 -1.33 21.70
CA ILE A 200 -4.40 -1.08 20.32
C ILE A 200 -3.14 -0.23 20.41
N THR A 201 -2.08 -0.63 19.73
CA THR A 201 -0.91 0.24 19.54
C THR A 201 -0.99 0.86 18.16
N ILE A 202 -0.84 2.17 18.09
CA ILE A 202 -0.83 2.93 16.84
C ILE A 202 0.56 3.50 16.56
N ALA A 203 0.88 3.67 15.27
CA ALA A 203 2.03 4.42 14.80
C ALA A 203 1.55 5.69 14.08
N GLU A 204 2.18 6.82 14.38
CA GLU A 204 1.71 8.14 13.96
C GLU A 204 2.81 9.21 13.99
N ALA A 205 2.48 10.40 13.47
CA ALA A 205 3.30 11.61 13.55
C ALA A 205 2.44 12.79 14.02
N ASN A 206 3.08 13.87 14.46
CA ASN A 206 2.41 15.04 15.06
C ASN A 206 1.59 14.68 16.30
N ALA A 207 2.19 13.85 17.15
CA ALA A 207 1.58 13.22 18.32
C ALA A 207 2.55 13.31 19.50
N PRO A 208 2.11 13.24 20.76
CA PRO A 208 3.01 13.17 21.92
C PRO A 208 4.12 12.12 21.79
N SER A 209 3.89 11.02 21.06
CA SER A 209 4.92 10.06 20.71
C SER A 209 4.64 9.37 19.36
N ALA A 210 5.66 8.72 18.78
CA ALA A 210 5.49 7.99 17.51
C ALA A 210 4.69 6.69 17.67
N PHE A 211 4.59 6.18 18.91
CA PHE A 211 3.85 4.96 19.27
C PHE A 211 3.00 5.18 20.51
N GLU A 212 1.70 5.05 20.34
CA GLU A 212 0.76 5.21 21.45
C GLU A 212 -0.11 3.97 21.64
N GLN A 213 -0.43 3.68 22.89
CA GLN A 213 -1.38 2.63 23.24
C GLN A 213 -2.72 3.24 23.63
N LEU A 214 -3.75 2.83 22.89
CA LEU A 214 -5.15 3.15 23.12
C LEU A 214 -5.84 1.99 23.85
N ILE A 215 -6.85 2.33 24.67
CA ILE A 215 -7.70 1.33 25.32
C ILE A 215 -8.76 0.89 24.32
N TRP A 216 -8.88 -0.42 24.10
CA TRP A 216 -9.98 -1.00 23.36
C TRP A 216 -10.92 -1.68 24.36
N HIS A 217 -12.05 -1.04 24.65
CA HIS A 217 -12.97 -1.54 25.65
C HIS A 217 -13.70 -2.82 25.19
N ALA A 218 -14.06 -3.67 26.16
CA ALA A 218 -14.90 -4.86 25.89
C ALA A 218 -16.27 -4.51 25.28
N ASN A 219 -16.69 -3.26 25.42
CA ASN A 219 -17.90 -2.72 24.84
C ASN A 219 -17.69 -2.20 23.38
N GLY A 220 -16.54 -2.46 22.77
CA GLY A 220 -16.17 -2.04 21.41
C GLY A 220 -15.81 -0.57 21.23
N GLN A 221 -15.84 0.25 22.29
CA GLN A 221 -15.32 1.62 22.23
C GLN A 221 -13.79 1.61 22.22
N ILE A 222 -13.20 2.59 21.55
CA ILE A 222 -11.75 2.83 21.55
C ILE A 222 -11.53 4.24 22.07
N ASP A 223 -10.73 4.36 23.12
CA ASP A 223 -10.36 5.66 23.68
C ASP A 223 -9.33 6.34 22.79
N VAL A 224 -9.54 7.62 22.52
CA VAL A 224 -8.64 8.49 21.75
C VAL A 224 -8.32 9.75 22.57
N TRP A 225 -7.45 10.62 22.07
CA TRP A 225 -7.06 11.84 22.77
C TRP A 225 -8.23 12.71 23.23
N PRO A 226 -8.08 13.43 24.37
CA PRO A 226 -9.02 14.47 24.75
C PRO A 226 -9.25 15.48 23.62
N GLY A 227 -10.52 15.78 23.33
CA GLY A 227 -10.91 16.67 22.23
C GLY A 227 -11.05 15.97 20.87
N TYR A 228 -10.78 14.67 20.79
CA TYR A 228 -11.02 13.84 19.62
C TYR A 228 -12.15 12.83 19.86
N HIS A 229 -12.73 12.36 18.76
CA HIS A 229 -13.77 11.36 18.69
C HIS A 229 -13.40 10.32 17.64
N PHE A 230 -13.27 9.08 18.09
CA PHE A 230 -13.05 7.94 17.20
C PHE A 230 -14.24 7.77 16.24
N GLN A 231 -13.99 7.87 14.93
CA GLN A 231 -15.01 7.72 13.90
C GLN A 231 -15.14 6.26 13.45
N GLY A 232 -14.02 5.56 13.34
CA GLY A 232 -13.94 4.19 12.87
C GLY A 232 -12.56 3.87 12.31
N LEU A 233 -12.49 2.75 11.59
CA LEU A 233 -11.30 2.29 10.89
C LEU A 233 -11.53 2.33 9.39
N ILE A 234 -10.49 2.62 8.63
CA ILE A 234 -10.45 2.39 7.20
C ILE A 234 -9.43 1.28 6.95
N ARG A 235 -9.92 0.15 6.47
CA ARG A 235 -9.13 -1.03 6.14
C ARG A 235 -8.92 -1.08 4.64
N GLN A 236 -7.68 -1.23 4.21
CA GLN A 236 -7.44 -1.57 2.81
C GLN A 236 -7.89 -3.01 2.56
N GLN A 237 -8.83 -3.17 1.63
CA GLN A 237 -9.28 -4.46 1.13
C GLN A 237 -8.82 -4.59 -0.31
N GLU A 238 -7.61 -5.10 -0.54
CA GLU A 238 -7.20 -5.36 -1.91
C GLU A 238 -7.97 -6.60 -2.44
N ILE A 239 -9.14 -6.35 -3.02
CA ILE A 239 -9.88 -7.36 -3.76
C ILE A 239 -9.48 -7.22 -5.23
N ALA A 240 -8.89 -8.29 -5.77
CA ALA A 240 -8.56 -8.38 -7.18
C ALA A 240 -9.79 -7.94 -8.03
N PRO A 241 -9.68 -6.97 -8.94
CA PRO A 241 -10.84 -6.37 -9.60
C PRO A 241 -11.79 -7.38 -10.27
N CYS A 242 -11.23 -8.45 -10.81
CA CYS A 242 -11.96 -9.55 -11.44
C CYS A 242 -12.80 -10.41 -10.45
N LEU A 243 -12.55 -10.30 -9.14
CA LEU A 243 -13.24 -11.07 -8.09
C LEU A 243 -14.37 -10.30 -7.40
N ARG A 244 -14.57 -9.01 -7.74
CA ARG A 244 -15.49 -8.11 -7.01
C ARG A 244 -16.97 -8.49 -7.10
N GLN A 245 -17.40 -9.09 -8.21
CA GLN A 245 -18.82 -9.36 -8.42
C GLN A 245 -19.26 -10.70 -7.82
N GLN A 246 -18.52 -11.78 -8.08
CA GLN A 246 -18.78 -13.12 -7.55
C GLN A 246 -17.48 -13.94 -7.58
N ALA A 247 -16.79 -14.05 -6.45
CA ALA A 247 -15.67 -14.97 -6.31
C ALA A 247 -16.16 -16.31 -5.78
N THR A 248 -15.78 -17.41 -6.45
CA THR A 248 -15.95 -18.75 -5.89
C THR A 248 -15.04 -18.93 -4.66
N PRO A 249 -15.35 -19.84 -3.72
CA PRO A 249 -14.48 -20.14 -2.59
C PRO A 249 -13.04 -20.49 -3.01
N THR A 250 -12.89 -21.21 -4.13
CA THR A 250 -11.58 -21.56 -4.71
C THR A 250 -10.83 -20.32 -5.20
N GLN A 251 -11.49 -19.39 -5.89
CA GLN A 251 -10.85 -18.13 -6.29
C GLN A 251 -10.45 -17.28 -5.09
N GLN A 252 -11.25 -17.27 -4.02
CA GLN A 252 -10.90 -16.58 -2.77
C GLN A 252 -9.66 -17.22 -2.13
N GLN A 253 -9.58 -18.55 -2.09
CA GLN A 253 -8.38 -19.26 -1.59
C GLN A 253 -7.13 -18.88 -2.40
N TRP A 254 -7.25 -18.78 -3.72
CA TRP A 254 -6.13 -18.36 -4.57
C TRP A 254 -5.78 -16.88 -4.44
N ALA A 255 -6.76 -16.01 -4.21
CA ALA A 255 -6.50 -14.61 -3.88
C ALA A 255 -5.73 -14.48 -2.56
N THR A 256 -6.13 -15.22 -1.52
CA THR A 256 -5.39 -15.27 -0.25
C THR A 256 -3.96 -15.73 -0.47
N LEU A 257 -3.76 -16.85 -1.18
CA LEU A 257 -2.42 -17.34 -1.47
C LEU A 257 -1.60 -16.32 -2.28
N ALA A 258 -2.22 -15.66 -3.28
CA ALA A 258 -1.55 -14.64 -4.09
C ALA A 258 -1.08 -13.43 -3.26
N MET A 259 -1.88 -12.99 -2.29
CA MET A 259 -1.48 -11.93 -1.34
C MET A 259 -0.30 -12.41 -0.49
N GLU A 260 -0.41 -13.58 0.15
CA GLU A 260 0.65 -14.13 1.01
C GLU A 260 2.01 -14.25 0.29
N VAL A 261 2.01 -14.74 -0.96
CA VAL A 261 3.25 -14.87 -1.74
C VAL A 261 3.77 -13.53 -2.25
N ALA A 262 2.89 -12.59 -2.58
CA ALA A 262 3.29 -11.25 -3.00
C ALA A 262 4.04 -10.56 -1.86
N VAL A 263 3.50 -10.61 -0.63
CA VAL A 263 4.20 -10.07 0.53
C VAL A 263 5.52 -10.78 0.79
N HIS A 264 5.52 -12.11 0.76
CA HIS A 264 6.73 -12.90 1.00
C HIS A 264 7.87 -12.52 0.05
N TYR A 265 7.56 -12.32 -1.24
CA TYR A 265 8.55 -11.97 -2.26
C TYR A 265 8.72 -10.45 -2.47
N GLY A 266 8.07 -9.61 -1.66
CA GLY A 266 8.15 -8.16 -1.78
C GLY A 266 7.57 -7.61 -3.10
N THR A 267 6.61 -8.31 -3.70
CA THR A 267 5.84 -7.81 -4.85
C THR A 267 4.64 -7.02 -4.33
N PRO A 268 4.35 -5.81 -4.85
CA PRO A 268 3.16 -5.06 -4.45
C PRO A 268 1.87 -5.86 -4.71
N GLU A 269 1.13 -6.19 -3.65
CA GLU A 269 -0.03 -7.10 -3.70
C GLU A 269 -1.07 -6.67 -4.73
N LYS A 270 -1.41 -5.38 -4.73
CA LYS A 270 -2.38 -4.76 -5.65
C LYS A 270 -2.09 -5.04 -7.11
N TYR A 271 -0.85 -4.86 -7.52
CA TYR A 271 -0.47 -5.14 -8.90
C TYR A 271 -0.38 -6.63 -9.16
N PHE A 272 0.09 -7.42 -8.19
CA PHE A 272 0.14 -8.87 -8.34
C PHE A 272 -1.26 -9.48 -8.49
N LEU A 273 -2.24 -9.09 -7.68
CA LEU A 273 -3.62 -9.54 -7.79
C LEU A 273 -4.25 -9.14 -9.14
N ARG A 274 -3.95 -7.95 -9.66
CA ARG A 274 -4.39 -7.53 -11.00
C ARG A 274 -3.69 -8.28 -12.13
N GLN A 275 -2.43 -8.67 -11.94
CA GLN A 275 -1.72 -9.56 -12.84
C GLN A 275 -2.37 -10.95 -12.86
N ILE A 276 -2.74 -11.51 -11.70
CA ILE A 276 -3.45 -12.80 -11.65
C ILE A 276 -4.87 -12.69 -12.22
N CYS A 277 -5.50 -11.52 -12.16
CA CYS A 277 -6.79 -11.29 -12.82
C CYS A 277 -6.79 -11.51 -14.34
N GLN A 278 -5.62 -11.58 -14.99
CA GLN A 278 -5.54 -11.90 -16.42
C GLN A 278 -6.08 -13.31 -16.73
N SER A 279 -6.04 -14.24 -15.76
CA SER A 279 -6.70 -15.55 -15.87
C SER A 279 -8.09 -15.59 -15.25
N GLY A 280 -8.59 -14.47 -14.69
CA GLY A 280 -9.79 -14.47 -13.86
C GLY A 280 -9.66 -15.34 -12.60
N PHE A 281 -8.44 -15.56 -12.10
CA PHE A 281 -8.14 -16.54 -11.05
C PHE A 281 -8.53 -17.98 -11.42
N GLN A 282 -8.53 -18.32 -12.71
CA GLN A 282 -8.81 -19.67 -13.20
C GLN A 282 -7.52 -20.38 -13.58
N ALA A 283 -7.33 -21.60 -13.07
CA ALA A 283 -6.20 -22.44 -13.45
C ALA A 283 -6.51 -23.33 -14.65
N SER A 284 -7.79 -23.63 -14.87
CA SER A 284 -8.28 -24.51 -15.90
C SER A 284 -9.56 -23.97 -16.55
N ASP A 285 -9.84 -24.42 -17.76
CA ASP A 285 -11.12 -24.19 -18.45
C ASP A 285 -12.26 -25.05 -17.86
N ALA A 286 -13.45 -24.95 -18.45
CA ALA A 286 -14.63 -25.71 -18.03
C ALA A 286 -14.49 -27.24 -18.20
N HIS A 287 -13.51 -27.72 -18.96
CA HIS A 287 -13.22 -29.13 -19.18
C HIS A 287 -12.09 -29.64 -18.28
N GLY A 288 -11.51 -28.78 -17.44
CA GLY A 288 -10.38 -29.13 -16.57
C GLY A 288 -9.02 -29.10 -17.27
N HIS A 289 -8.93 -28.59 -18.50
CA HIS A 289 -7.64 -28.36 -19.15
C HIS A 289 -6.99 -27.10 -18.60
N ALA A 290 -5.66 -27.10 -18.46
CA ALA A 290 -4.94 -25.91 -18.02
C ALA A 290 -5.25 -24.71 -18.94
N LEU A 291 -5.48 -23.54 -18.33
CA LEU A 291 -5.71 -22.32 -19.09
C LEU A 291 -4.42 -21.90 -19.81
N ILE A 292 -4.44 -21.83 -21.14
CA ILE A 292 -3.27 -21.43 -21.95
C ILE A 292 -3.63 -20.20 -22.78
N SER A 293 -2.89 -19.10 -22.62
CA SER A 293 -3.06 -17.91 -23.47
C SER A 293 -2.45 -18.09 -24.86
N PRO A 294 -2.83 -17.27 -25.85
CA PRO A 294 -2.21 -17.28 -27.18
C PRO A 294 -0.68 -17.10 -27.16
N SER A 295 -0.14 -16.39 -26.17
CA SER A 295 1.31 -16.21 -25.97
C SER A 295 1.99 -17.39 -25.24
N GLY A 296 1.24 -18.44 -24.91
CA GLY A 296 1.77 -19.65 -24.27
C GLY A 296 1.95 -19.55 -22.75
N GLY A 297 1.34 -18.55 -22.10
CA GLY A 297 1.25 -18.49 -20.64
C GLY A 297 0.30 -19.56 -20.11
N ILE A 298 0.68 -20.26 -19.04
CA ILE A 298 -0.04 -21.43 -18.52
C ILE A 298 -0.60 -21.17 -17.12
N GLY A 299 -1.83 -21.62 -16.89
CA GLY A 299 -2.51 -21.69 -15.61
C GLY A 299 -2.86 -20.33 -15.02
N ILE A 300 -3.08 -20.30 -13.70
CA ILE A 300 -3.62 -19.14 -12.99
C ILE A 300 -2.72 -17.90 -13.11
N ALA A 301 -1.41 -18.09 -13.17
CA ALA A 301 -0.44 -16.99 -13.25
C ALA A 301 0.05 -16.70 -14.68
N GLN A 302 -0.46 -17.43 -15.68
CA GLN A 302 -0.06 -17.30 -17.07
C GLN A 302 1.47 -17.37 -17.26
N LEU A 303 2.13 -18.26 -16.51
CA LEU A 303 3.58 -18.44 -16.56
C LEU A 303 3.98 -19.21 -17.83
N PRO A 304 4.94 -18.70 -18.64
CA PRO A 304 5.48 -19.48 -19.76
C PRO A 304 6.18 -20.75 -19.27
N ALA A 305 6.05 -21.85 -20.01
CA ALA A 305 6.68 -23.13 -19.64
C ALA A 305 8.22 -23.08 -19.52
N SER A 306 8.89 -22.23 -20.31
CA SER A 306 10.33 -22.00 -20.21
C SER A 306 10.71 -21.33 -18.89
N VAL A 307 9.95 -20.31 -18.49
CA VAL A 307 10.13 -19.59 -17.22
C VAL A 307 9.86 -20.53 -16.04
N ALA A 308 8.72 -21.23 -16.03
CA ALA A 308 8.37 -22.18 -14.97
C ALA A 308 9.44 -23.26 -14.74
N ARG A 309 10.07 -23.76 -15.81
CA ARG A 309 11.16 -24.75 -15.72
C ARG A 309 12.45 -24.20 -15.12
N SER A 310 12.69 -22.89 -15.22
CA SER A 310 13.87 -22.23 -14.67
C SER A 310 13.75 -21.87 -13.19
N ILE A 311 12.53 -21.81 -12.65
CA ILE A 311 12.27 -21.41 -11.27
C ILE A 311 12.60 -22.56 -10.30
N PRO A 312 13.40 -22.33 -9.24
CA PRO A 312 13.70 -23.34 -8.24
C PRO A 312 12.45 -23.80 -7.48
N ARG A 313 12.27 -25.12 -7.32
CA ARG A 313 11.11 -25.68 -6.61
C ARG A 313 10.95 -25.23 -5.17
N CYS A 314 12.03 -24.85 -4.51
CA CYS A 314 11.96 -24.39 -3.12
C CYS A 314 11.10 -23.12 -2.97
N VAL A 315 10.88 -22.35 -4.05
CA VAL A 315 9.99 -21.18 -4.11
C VAL A 315 8.56 -21.53 -3.70
N THR A 316 8.12 -22.77 -3.88
CA THR A 316 6.77 -23.19 -3.46
C THR A 316 6.66 -23.43 -1.95
N ASN A 317 7.78 -23.52 -1.22
CA ASN A 317 7.82 -23.72 0.22
C ASN A 317 8.14 -22.42 0.99
N PHE A 318 7.50 -21.32 0.57
CA PHE A 318 7.67 -20.00 1.17
C PHE A 318 7.18 -19.94 2.63
N ILE A 319 6.27 -20.83 3.04
CA ILE A 319 5.73 -20.91 4.40
C ILE A 319 6.80 -21.38 5.41
N GLN A 320 7.67 -22.32 5.03
CA GLN A 320 8.68 -22.86 5.94
C GLN A 320 9.98 -22.05 5.94
N ASN A 321 9.98 -20.87 5.31
CA ASN A 321 11.17 -20.04 5.13
C ASN A 321 12.35 -20.88 4.66
N ALA A 322 12.22 -21.57 3.52
CA ALA A 322 13.33 -22.32 2.95
C ALA A 322 14.49 -21.33 2.70
N GLN A 323 15.42 -21.23 3.67
CA GLN A 323 16.44 -20.17 3.83
C GLN A 323 17.43 -20.07 2.65
N ASN A 324 17.22 -20.85 1.60
CA ASN A 324 18.19 -21.16 0.56
C ASN A 324 17.63 -21.01 -0.86
N CYS A 325 16.41 -20.50 -1.09
CA CYS A 325 15.96 -20.23 -2.46
C CYS A 325 16.72 -19.09 -3.13
N ASP A 326 17.09 -18.13 -2.30
CA ASP A 326 17.75 -16.88 -2.65
C ASP A 326 19.28 -17.06 -2.67
N GLN A 327 19.80 -18.14 -2.06
CA GLN A 327 21.25 -18.30 -1.88
C GLN A 327 21.98 -18.98 -3.04
N ARG A 328 21.31 -19.59 -4.03
CA ARG A 328 21.99 -20.15 -5.20
C ARG A 328 21.10 -20.24 -6.44
N VAL A 329 21.38 -19.39 -7.43
CA VAL A 329 21.04 -19.67 -8.83
C VAL A 329 21.71 -21.01 -9.21
N GLY A 330 20.93 -22.08 -9.36
CA GLY A 330 21.41 -23.38 -9.85
C GLY A 330 21.72 -24.48 -8.82
N SER A 331 21.27 -24.41 -7.56
CA SER A 331 21.57 -25.48 -6.56
C SER A 331 20.56 -26.63 -6.47
N LEU A 332 19.52 -26.66 -7.29
CA LEU A 332 18.65 -27.83 -7.42
C LEU A 332 18.93 -28.52 -8.76
N PRO A 333 18.90 -29.87 -8.82
CA PRO A 333 19.11 -30.57 -10.07
C PRO A 333 18.11 -30.06 -11.11
N ALA A 334 18.63 -29.65 -12.27
CA ALA A 334 17.81 -29.32 -13.43
C ALA A 334 16.86 -30.48 -13.73
N GLY A 335 15.55 -30.21 -13.82
CA GLY A 335 14.59 -31.21 -14.32
C GLY A 335 13.31 -31.42 -13.53
N VAL A 336 13.10 -30.77 -12.38
CA VAL A 336 11.77 -30.76 -11.75
C VAL A 336 11.36 -29.33 -11.43
N GLY A 337 11.05 -28.58 -12.49
CA GLY A 337 10.62 -27.18 -12.38
C GLY A 337 9.28 -27.01 -11.66
N ILE A 338 8.79 -25.78 -11.68
CA ILE A 338 7.42 -25.43 -11.29
C ILE A 338 6.46 -26.03 -12.31
N ASP A 339 5.39 -26.67 -11.83
CA ASP A 339 4.24 -27.00 -12.67
C ASP A 339 3.30 -25.78 -12.73
N PRO A 340 3.25 -25.04 -13.86
CA PRO A 340 2.43 -23.83 -13.95
C PRO A 340 0.92 -24.13 -13.99
N THR A 341 0.52 -25.40 -14.12
CA THR A 341 -0.90 -25.81 -14.08
C THR A 341 -1.44 -25.92 -12.65
N VAL A 342 -0.56 -25.99 -11.64
CA VAL A 342 -0.92 -26.14 -10.23
C VAL A 342 -0.86 -24.77 -9.52
N PRO A 343 -1.98 -24.17 -9.10
CA PRO A 343 -2.01 -22.85 -8.46
C PRO A 343 -1.04 -22.67 -7.29
N ALA A 344 -0.94 -23.69 -6.43
CA ALA A 344 -0.05 -23.71 -5.28
C ALA A 344 1.44 -23.64 -5.65
N GLN A 345 1.82 -23.98 -6.89
CA GLN A 345 3.18 -23.83 -7.39
C GLN A 345 3.31 -22.57 -8.27
N ALA A 346 2.31 -22.29 -9.11
CA ALA A 346 2.32 -21.19 -10.06
C ALA A 346 2.30 -19.81 -9.38
N LEU A 347 1.51 -19.61 -8.31
CA LEU A 347 1.41 -18.31 -7.64
C LEU A 347 2.71 -17.89 -6.94
N PRO A 348 3.34 -18.72 -6.07
CA PRO A 348 4.66 -18.39 -5.53
C PRO A 348 5.71 -18.14 -6.61
N ALA A 349 5.71 -18.97 -7.67
CA ALA A 349 6.63 -18.85 -8.78
C ALA A 349 6.47 -17.52 -9.53
N ALA A 350 5.24 -17.05 -9.74
CA ALA A 350 4.96 -15.78 -10.38
C ALA A 350 5.37 -14.58 -9.53
N ALA A 351 5.09 -14.60 -8.22
CA ALA A 351 5.53 -13.55 -7.30
C ALA A 351 7.06 -13.49 -7.20
N TYR A 352 7.74 -14.64 -7.09
CA TYR A 352 9.19 -14.72 -7.16
C TYR A 352 9.74 -14.16 -8.47
N THR A 353 9.14 -14.53 -9.61
CA THR A 353 9.56 -14.02 -10.92
C THR A 353 9.40 -12.50 -11.00
N MET A 354 8.28 -11.95 -10.52
CA MET A 354 8.06 -10.51 -10.47
C MET A 354 9.07 -9.79 -9.59
N SER A 355 9.40 -10.34 -8.42
CA SER A 355 10.44 -9.83 -7.52
C SER A 355 11.81 -9.78 -8.21
N MET A 356 12.21 -10.88 -8.87
CA MET A 356 13.48 -10.94 -9.62
C MET A 356 13.54 -9.95 -10.78
N LEU A 357 12.43 -9.79 -11.53
CA LEU A 357 12.33 -8.83 -12.62
C LEU A 357 12.36 -7.38 -12.09
N TYR A 358 11.66 -7.11 -11.00
CA TYR A 358 11.67 -5.81 -10.35
C TYR A 358 13.08 -5.43 -9.92
N GLU A 359 13.78 -6.30 -9.20
CA GLU A 359 15.17 -6.06 -8.79
C GLU A 359 16.10 -5.83 -9.99
N HIS A 360 15.93 -6.62 -11.06
CA HIS A 360 16.71 -6.44 -12.28
C HIS A 360 16.57 -5.02 -12.87
N TYR A 361 15.35 -4.49 -12.99
CA TYR A 361 15.13 -3.15 -13.54
C TYR A 361 15.38 -2.04 -12.52
N HIS A 362 15.17 -2.29 -11.24
CA HIS A 362 15.48 -1.34 -10.16
C HIS A 362 16.98 -1.07 -10.06
N GLN A 363 17.80 -2.11 -10.29
CA GLN A 363 19.26 -2.02 -10.32
C GLN A 363 19.83 -1.59 -11.68
N ASN A 364 18.99 -1.42 -12.70
CA ASN A 364 19.44 -1.06 -14.05
C ASN A 364 19.94 0.39 -14.08
N PRO A 365 21.22 0.66 -14.43
CA PRO A 365 21.78 2.01 -14.43
C PRO A 365 21.04 2.99 -15.35
N LEU A 366 20.45 2.50 -16.45
CA LEU A 366 19.68 3.33 -17.37
C LEU A 366 18.38 3.82 -16.74
N VAL A 367 17.73 2.99 -15.92
CA VAL A 367 16.51 3.35 -15.17
C VAL A 367 16.88 4.33 -14.05
N GLN A 368 17.94 4.03 -13.30
CA GLN A 368 18.41 4.88 -12.20
C GLN A 368 18.81 6.29 -12.67
N ALA A 369 19.52 6.40 -13.80
CA ALA A 369 19.97 7.68 -14.34
C ALA A 369 18.83 8.55 -14.89
N ALA A 370 17.73 7.93 -15.32
CA ALA A 370 16.67 8.62 -16.05
C ALA A 370 15.61 9.27 -15.18
N GLN A 371 15.29 8.67 -14.04
CA GLN A 371 14.09 9.03 -13.28
C GLN A 371 14.32 9.19 -11.77
N GLY A 372 15.55 8.97 -11.28
CA GLY A 372 15.86 9.08 -9.86
C GLY A 372 15.08 8.06 -9.03
N GLN A 373 15.57 6.82 -8.97
CA GLN A 373 14.99 5.72 -8.17
C GLN A 373 13.44 5.61 -8.24
N ASP A 374 12.84 5.86 -9.41
CA ASP A 374 11.40 5.69 -9.62
C ASP A 374 11.04 4.20 -9.63
N THR A 375 10.60 3.71 -8.46
CA THR A 375 10.18 2.32 -8.22
C THR A 375 9.08 1.88 -9.18
N LEU A 376 8.14 2.78 -9.50
CA LEU A 376 7.03 2.47 -10.39
C LEU A 376 7.51 2.19 -11.82
N THR A 377 8.54 2.89 -12.32
CA THR A 377 9.07 2.59 -13.66
C THR A 377 9.77 1.23 -13.70
N ALA A 378 10.58 0.90 -12.69
CA ALA A 378 11.19 -0.43 -12.59
C ALA A 378 10.12 -1.54 -12.54
N TYR A 379 9.04 -1.32 -11.78
CA TYR A 379 7.93 -2.25 -11.71
C TYR A 379 7.15 -2.36 -13.04
N THR A 380 6.95 -1.24 -13.74
CA THR A 380 6.34 -1.21 -15.08
C THR A 380 7.15 -2.03 -16.08
N MET A 381 8.48 -1.95 -16.02
CA MET A 381 9.37 -2.78 -16.83
C MET A 381 9.30 -4.25 -16.44
N ALA A 382 9.21 -4.56 -15.14
CA ALA A 382 9.04 -5.92 -14.67
C ALA A 382 7.75 -6.55 -15.19
N LEU A 383 6.63 -5.82 -15.16
CA LEU A 383 5.37 -6.26 -15.76
C LEU A 383 5.50 -6.52 -17.27
N ALA A 384 6.10 -5.58 -18.00
CA ALA A 384 6.32 -5.77 -19.43
C ALA A 384 7.22 -6.98 -19.71
N ALA A 385 8.26 -7.20 -18.91
CA ALA A 385 9.17 -8.32 -19.05
C ALA A 385 8.53 -9.65 -18.65
N TYR A 386 7.59 -9.66 -17.71
CA TYR A 386 6.80 -10.84 -17.37
C TYR A 386 5.97 -11.30 -18.57
N ASN A 387 5.44 -10.36 -19.36
CA ASN A 387 4.62 -10.65 -20.52
C ASN A 387 5.43 -10.89 -21.82
N ALA A 388 6.39 -10.02 -22.14
CA ALA A 388 7.15 -10.00 -23.40
C ALA A 388 8.57 -10.58 -23.30
N GLY A 389 9.03 -10.88 -22.09
CA GLY A 389 10.40 -11.31 -21.80
C GLY A 389 11.37 -10.14 -21.56
N PRO A 390 12.41 -10.31 -20.71
CA PRO A 390 13.35 -9.24 -20.39
C PRO A 390 14.11 -8.70 -21.61
N SER A 391 14.51 -9.59 -22.53
CA SER A 391 15.28 -9.20 -23.71
C SER A 391 14.53 -8.23 -24.63
N ALA A 392 13.20 -8.32 -24.67
CA ALA A 392 12.36 -7.42 -25.45
C ALA A 392 12.32 -6.02 -24.83
N VAL A 393 12.10 -5.94 -23.52
CA VAL A 393 12.13 -4.68 -22.77
C VAL A 393 13.49 -4.03 -22.86
N ASP A 394 14.57 -4.79 -22.67
CA ASP A 394 15.95 -4.33 -22.81
C ASP A 394 16.25 -3.77 -24.21
N SER A 395 15.76 -4.44 -25.26
CA SER A 395 15.88 -3.98 -26.65
C SER A 395 15.15 -2.65 -26.84
N ALA A 396 13.92 -2.54 -26.34
CA ALA A 396 13.12 -1.33 -26.43
C ALA A 396 13.76 -0.16 -25.68
N VAL A 397 14.29 -0.38 -24.47
CA VAL A 397 15.00 0.63 -23.68
C VAL A 397 16.26 1.12 -24.39
N ARG A 398 17.07 0.21 -24.96
CA ARG A 398 18.27 0.60 -25.72
C ARG A 398 17.94 1.43 -26.95
N THR A 399 16.91 1.02 -27.69
CA THR A 399 16.52 1.62 -28.97
C THR A 399 15.85 2.98 -28.77
N CYS A 400 14.87 3.05 -27.88
CA CYS A 400 13.95 4.19 -27.76
C CYS A 400 14.12 5.00 -26.48
N LYS A 401 15.13 4.65 -25.66
CA LYS A 401 15.40 5.24 -24.35
C LYS A 401 14.25 5.03 -23.35
N ILE A 402 14.52 5.37 -22.10
CA ILE A 402 13.59 5.22 -20.97
C ILE A 402 12.25 5.96 -21.14
N ALA A 403 12.22 7.08 -21.85
CA ALA A 403 10.98 7.85 -22.01
C ALA A 403 10.04 7.24 -23.07
N GLY A 404 10.56 6.43 -23.98
CA GLY A 404 9.83 5.89 -25.13
C GLY A 404 9.76 4.36 -25.20
N TRP A 405 10.37 3.64 -24.27
CA TRP A 405 10.53 2.18 -24.38
C TRP A 405 9.20 1.43 -24.47
N LEU A 406 8.17 1.84 -23.72
CA LEU A 406 6.90 1.11 -23.73
C LEU A 406 6.18 1.22 -25.08
N ALA A 407 6.20 2.41 -25.70
CA ALA A 407 5.65 2.59 -27.05
C ALA A 407 6.49 1.89 -28.13
N CYS A 408 7.81 1.79 -27.91
CA CYS A 408 8.75 1.10 -28.78
C CYS A 408 8.56 -0.42 -28.75
N LEU A 409 8.25 -0.97 -27.58
CA LEU A 409 8.00 -2.39 -27.39
C LEU A 409 6.85 -2.86 -28.29
N ASP A 410 5.76 -2.08 -28.36
CA ASP A 410 4.60 -2.36 -29.23
C ASP A 410 4.91 -2.26 -30.73
N GLN A 411 5.99 -1.56 -31.12
CA GLN A 411 6.42 -1.46 -32.52
C GLN A 411 7.36 -2.60 -32.90
N GLN A 412 8.16 -3.07 -31.94
CA GLN A 412 9.15 -4.13 -32.14
C GLN A 412 8.54 -5.52 -32.08
N GLN A 413 7.56 -5.73 -31.20
CA GLN A 413 6.78 -6.94 -31.17
C GLN A 413 5.56 -6.71 -32.07
N ALA A 414 5.30 -7.60 -33.02
CA ALA A 414 4.09 -7.56 -33.86
C ALA A 414 2.79 -7.84 -33.06
N ASP A 415 2.84 -7.56 -31.76
CA ASP A 415 1.87 -7.88 -30.74
C ASP A 415 1.71 -6.65 -29.82
N HIS A 416 0.59 -5.95 -29.97
CA HIS A 416 0.22 -4.79 -29.16
C HIS A 416 -0.24 -5.15 -27.73
N HIS A 417 -0.20 -6.43 -27.33
CA HIS A 417 -0.78 -6.89 -26.08
C HIS A 417 0.02 -6.47 -24.83
N THR A 418 1.33 -6.20 -24.92
CA THR A 418 2.13 -5.91 -23.71
C THR A 418 1.83 -4.55 -23.09
N ARG A 419 1.70 -3.48 -23.87
CA ARG A 419 1.31 -2.18 -23.32
C ARG A 419 -0.08 -2.22 -22.67
N ASP A 420 -1.02 -2.90 -23.31
CA ASP A 420 -2.38 -3.03 -22.80
C ASP A 420 -2.42 -3.89 -21.53
N TYR A 421 -1.61 -4.96 -21.48
CA TYR A 421 -1.36 -5.74 -20.26
C TYR A 421 -0.82 -4.87 -19.12
N VAL A 422 0.23 -4.09 -19.36
CA VAL A 422 0.83 -3.19 -18.35
C VAL A 422 -0.21 -2.18 -17.85
N ARG A 423 -0.97 -1.54 -18.75
CA ARG A 423 -2.03 -0.59 -18.39
C ARG A 423 -3.12 -1.25 -17.56
N ALA A 424 -3.57 -2.45 -17.94
CA ALA A 424 -4.58 -3.19 -17.20
C ALA A 424 -4.11 -3.53 -15.78
N VAL A 425 -2.87 -3.99 -15.61
CA VAL A 425 -2.31 -4.31 -14.29
C VAL A 425 -2.12 -3.05 -13.44
N LEU A 426 -1.60 -1.95 -14.01
CA LEU A 426 -1.45 -0.68 -13.29
C LEU A 426 -2.80 0.01 -13.02
N GLY A 427 -3.88 -0.42 -13.68
CA GLY A 427 -5.21 0.19 -13.57
C GLY A 427 -5.32 1.55 -14.28
N VAL A 428 -4.48 1.77 -15.28
CA VAL A 428 -4.53 2.96 -16.14
C VAL A 428 -5.58 2.69 -17.21
N LYS A 429 -6.68 3.47 -17.20
CA LYS A 429 -7.69 3.40 -18.26
C LYS A 429 -7.04 3.80 -19.59
N ALA A 430 -7.31 3.01 -20.64
CA ALA A 430 -6.78 3.21 -21.98
C ALA A 430 -7.22 4.54 -22.61
#